data_AF-A0A357AV87-F1
#
_entry.id   AF-A0A357AV87-F1
#
_cell.length_a   1.000
_cell.length_b   1.000
_cell.length_c   1.000
_cell.angle_alpha   90.00
_cell.angle_beta   90.00
_cell.angle_gamma   90.00
#
_symmetry.space_group_name_H-M   'P 1'
#
loop_
_entity.id
_entity.type
_entity.pdbx_description
1 polymer ?
#
loop_
_entity_poly.entity_id
_entity_poly.type
_entity_poly.pdbx_seq_one_letter_code
_entity_poly.pdbx_strand_id
1 'polypeptide(L)'
;MPKDFARRIWAGISRPRGIRVRQGGSGRELLDDYAEALALAEAGEQALAGGVIRRAGSGRKRILVLGHGPSFSPRLAEYALGLAQRLGYGLVFLNVGTGSRAGGSQMDAYLRESFVRRAGEEARPWLLLAADRGLEAGHVVRFGDTLAEVEGLCRDLHRVELILSDPGEGARLEGRAPSALFTVD
;
A
#
# COMPACT_ATOMS: atom_id res chain seq x y z
N MET A 1 -9.77 36.91 2.26
CA MET A 1 -8.31 36.90 2.00
C MET A 1 -8.08 36.60 0.52
N PRO A 2 -7.36 37.44 -0.27
CA PRO A 2 -7.40 37.33 -1.73
C PRO A 2 -6.39 36.32 -2.30
N LYS A 3 -6.84 35.61 -3.34
CA LYS A 3 -6.24 34.43 -4.01
C LYS A 3 -5.17 34.76 -5.07
N ASP A 4 -4.64 35.98 -5.11
CA ASP A 4 -3.88 36.48 -6.26
C ASP A 4 -2.35 36.50 -6.10
N PHE A 5 -1.81 36.03 -4.97
CA PHE A 5 -0.35 36.03 -4.76
C PHE A 5 0.38 34.91 -5.53
N ALA A 6 -0.24 33.73 -5.65
CA ALA A 6 0.38 32.55 -6.26
C ALA A 6 0.54 32.67 -7.79
N ARG A 7 -0.35 33.42 -8.46
CA ARG A 7 -0.32 33.59 -9.93
C ARG A 7 0.84 34.45 -10.42
N ARG A 8 1.38 35.34 -9.58
CA ARG A 8 2.43 36.29 -9.98
C ARG A 8 3.84 35.70 -9.92
N ILE A 9 4.07 34.65 -9.12
CA ILE A 9 5.40 34.03 -8.99
C ILE A 9 5.72 33.09 -10.17
N TRP A 10 4.71 32.61 -10.90
CA TRP A 10 4.89 31.65 -12.00
C TRP A 10 4.90 32.28 -13.41
N ALA A 11 4.81 33.61 -13.54
CA ALA A 11 4.71 34.27 -14.85
C ALA A 11 6.06 34.47 -15.58
N GLY A 12 7.20 34.09 -14.98
CA GLY A 12 8.53 34.41 -15.50
C GLY A 12 9.39 33.25 -16.03
N ILE A 13 8.99 31.98 -15.87
CA ILE A 13 9.82 30.85 -16.31
C ILE A 13 9.39 30.44 -17.72
N SER A 14 9.98 31.09 -18.72
CA SER A 14 9.92 30.67 -20.11
C SER A 14 10.41 29.22 -20.23
N ARG A 15 9.49 28.32 -20.62
CA ARG A 15 9.79 26.90 -20.86
C ARG A 15 10.81 26.77 -22.00
N PRO A 16 11.90 25.99 -21.85
CA PRO A 16 12.82 25.74 -22.95
C PRO A 16 12.12 24.99 -24.09
N ARG A 17 12.33 25.45 -25.33
CA ARG A 17 11.75 24.86 -26.55
C ARG A 17 12.33 23.46 -26.80
N GLY A 18 11.46 22.47 -27.00
CA GLY A 18 11.83 21.12 -27.44
C GLY A 18 11.28 19.97 -26.58
N ILE A 19 10.76 20.24 -25.38
CA ILE A 19 10.23 19.19 -24.49
C ILE A 19 8.70 19.10 -24.66
N ARG A 20 8.23 18.02 -25.28
CA ARG A 20 6.83 17.60 -25.19
C ARG A 20 6.60 16.91 -23.85
N VAL A 21 6.16 17.67 -22.84
CA VAL A 21 5.57 17.08 -21.64
C VAL A 21 4.18 16.58 -22.03
N ARG A 22 4.02 15.26 -22.23
CA ARG A 22 2.71 14.66 -22.07
C ARG A 22 2.41 14.70 -20.57
N GLN A 23 1.56 15.64 -20.15
CA GLN A 23 0.91 15.52 -18.85
C GLN A 23 0.08 14.24 -18.91
N GLY A 24 0.62 13.14 -18.39
CA GLY A 24 -0.19 11.97 -18.06
C GLY A 24 -1.09 12.36 -16.90
N GLY A 25 -2.40 12.21 -17.07
CA GLY A 25 -3.46 12.66 -16.15
C GLY A 25 -3.49 11.99 -14.77
N SER A 26 -2.43 11.29 -14.35
CA SER A 26 -2.47 10.35 -13.23
C SER A 26 -2.44 10.97 -11.83
N GLY A 27 -2.08 12.26 -11.70
CA GLY A 27 -1.99 12.91 -10.38
C GLY A 27 -3.32 13.42 -9.85
N ARG A 28 -4.23 13.85 -10.73
CA ARG A 28 -5.56 14.33 -10.34
C ARG A 28 -6.52 13.18 -10.10
N GLU A 29 -6.54 12.21 -11.01
CA GLU A 29 -7.38 11.01 -10.90
C GLU A 29 -7.07 10.21 -9.63
N LEU A 30 -5.80 10.08 -9.25
CA LEU A 30 -5.41 9.40 -8.00
C LEU A 30 -5.91 10.15 -6.75
N LEU A 31 -5.79 11.48 -6.73
CA LEU A 31 -6.28 12.29 -5.60
C LEU A 31 -7.81 12.27 -5.53
N ASP A 32 -8.48 12.25 -6.67
CA ASP A 32 -9.94 12.14 -6.77
C ASP A 32 -10.40 10.74 -6.30
N ASP A 33 -9.72 9.67 -6.70
CA ASP A 33 -9.99 8.29 -6.28
C ASP A 33 -9.77 8.10 -4.76
N TYR A 34 -8.72 8.71 -4.19
CA TYR A 34 -8.47 8.67 -2.74
C TYR A 34 -9.49 9.50 -1.95
N ALA A 35 -9.88 10.68 -2.45
CA ALA A 35 -10.92 11.50 -1.84
C ALA A 35 -12.28 10.79 -1.87
N GLU A 36 -12.59 10.10 -2.97
CA GLU A 36 -13.79 9.28 -3.11
C GLU A 36 -13.75 8.07 -2.17
N ALA A 37 -12.62 7.35 -2.08
CA ALA A 37 -12.45 6.23 -1.16
C ALA A 37 -12.57 6.66 0.31
N LEU A 38 -12.05 7.84 0.68
CA LEU A 38 -12.22 8.41 2.02
C LEU A 38 -13.68 8.75 2.32
N ALA A 39 -14.35 9.45 1.41
CA ALA A 39 -15.76 9.83 1.59
C ALA A 39 -16.68 8.60 1.72
N LEU A 40 -16.40 7.53 0.96
CA LEU A 40 -17.11 6.26 1.06
C LEU A 40 -16.83 5.52 2.37
N ALA A 41 -15.59 5.55 2.85
CA ALA A 41 -15.23 4.97 4.15
C ALA A 41 -15.87 5.71 5.32
N GLU A 42 -15.92 7.05 5.27
CA GLU A 42 -16.60 7.89 6.26
C GLU A 42 -18.12 7.69 6.26
N ALA A 43 -18.70 7.35 5.10
CA ALA A 43 -20.11 7.02 4.97
C ALA A 43 -20.47 5.57 5.39
N GLY A 44 -19.49 4.77 5.81
CA GLY A 44 -19.69 3.37 6.22
C GLY A 44 -19.74 2.36 5.06
N GLU A 45 -19.48 2.79 3.83
CA GLU A 45 -19.54 1.99 2.60
C GLU A 45 -18.17 1.35 2.27
N GLN A 46 -17.66 0.57 3.22
CA GLN A 46 -16.30 -0.01 3.18
C GLN A 46 -16.06 -0.91 1.95
N ALA A 47 -17.10 -1.58 1.44
CA ALA A 47 -17.01 -2.42 0.25
C ALA A 47 -16.82 -1.62 -1.06
N LEU A 48 -17.42 -0.42 -1.15
CA LEU A 48 -17.30 0.48 -2.29
C LEU A 48 -15.96 1.23 -2.28
N ALA A 49 -15.50 1.67 -1.10
CA ALA A 49 -14.16 2.23 -0.92
C ALA A 49 -13.05 1.25 -1.36
N GLY A 50 -13.20 -0.04 -1.03
CA GLY A 50 -12.32 -1.10 -1.51
C GLY A 50 -12.38 -1.33 -3.03
N GLY A 51 -13.49 -0.98 -3.68
CA GLY A 51 -13.66 -1.05 -5.13
C GLY A 51 -12.94 0.08 -5.89
N VAL A 52 -12.89 1.29 -5.31
CA VAL A 52 -12.18 2.45 -5.87
C VAL A 52 -10.66 2.22 -5.86
N ILE A 53 -10.11 1.71 -4.75
CA ILE A 53 -8.70 1.28 -4.65
C ILE A 53 -8.38 0.21 -5.71
N ARG A 54 -9.31 -0.72 -5.96
CA ARG A 54 -9.14 -1.79 -6.96
C ARG A 54 -9.14 -1.25 -8.40
N ARG A 55 -9.89 -0.18 -8.68
CA ARG A 55 -9.98 0.46 -10.00
C ARG A 55 -8.76 1.34 -10.31
N ALA A 56 -8.27 2.11 -9.34
CA ALA A 56 -7.04 2.90 -9.49
C ALA A 56 -5.82 2.01 -9.84
N GLY A 57 -5.89 0.72 -9.49
CA GLY A 57 -4.82 -0.25 -9.61
C GLY A 57 -4.79 -1.17 -10.84
N SER A 58 -5.62 -0.99 -11.86
CA SER A 58 -5.86 -2.02 -12.90
C SER A 58 -4.73 -2.26 -13.94
N GLY A 59 -3.45 -1.95 -13.67
CA GLY A 59 -2.39 -2.20 -14.66
C GLY A 59 -0.93 -2.22 -14.18
N ARG A 60 -0.60 -1.62 -13.04
CA ARG A 60 0.78 -1.56 -12.54
C ARG A 60 1.17 -2.80 -11.76
N LYS A 61 2.41 -3.25 -12.00
CA LYS A 61 3.08 -4.32 -11.27
C LYS A 61 3.28 -3.93 -9.81
N ARG A 62 3.17 -4.89 -8.89
CA ARG A 62 3.22 -4.64 -7.45
C ARG A 62 4.27 -5.48 -6.74
N ILE A 63 4.78 -4.89 -5.67
CA ILE A 63 5.58 -5.54 -4.64
C ILE A 63 4.71 -5.71 -3.40
N LEU A 64 4.56 -6.95 -2.93
CA LEU A 64 3.92 -7.23 -1.65
C LEU A 64 5.00 -7.24 -0.56
N VAL A 65 4.80 -6.49 0.52
CA VAL A 65 5.72 -6.42 1.67
C VAL A 65 5.03 -7.05 2.87
N LEU A 66 5.51 -8.23 3.30
CA LEU A 66 4.98 -8.94 4.45
C LEU A 66 5.70 -8.52 5.73
N GLY A 67 4.96 -7.93 6.66
CA GLY A 67 5.45 -7.51 7.97
C GLY A 67 5.43 -8.64 9.00
N HIS A 68 6.15 -8.44 10.10
CA HIS A 68 6.17 -9.34 11.25
C HIS A 68 5.19 -8.87 12.32
N GLY A 69 4.13 -9.64 12.56
CA GLY A 69 3.04 -9.21 13.41
C GLY A 69 2.45 -7.88 12.90
N PRO A 70 2.29 -6.84 13.76
CA PRO A 70 1.78 -5.54 13.34
C PRO A 70 2.86 -4.61 12.76
N SER A 71 4.13 -5.01 12.70
CA SER A 71 5.23 -4.09 12.40
C SER A 71 5.96 -4.45 11.10
N PHE A 72 6.77 -3.52 10.61
CA PHE A 72 7.72 -3.71 9.52
C PHE A 72 9.10 -3.32 10.00
N SER A 73 10.12 -4.14 9.73
CA SER A 73 11.49 -3.70 10.00
C SER A 73 11.82 -2.48 9.13
N PRO A 74 12.55 -1.47 9.65
CA PRO A 74 12.95 -0.31 8.85
C PRO A 74 13.71 -0.71 7.59
N ARG A 75 14.57 -1.72 7.70
CA ARG A 75 15.38 -2.23 6.58
C ARG A 75 14.52 -2.82 5.48
N LEU A 76 13.52 -3.65 5.81
CA LEU A 76 12.57 -4.20 4.85
C LEU A 76 11.78 -3.09 4.16
N ALA A 77 11.22 -2.16 4.93
CA ALA A 77 10.37 -1.09 4.39
C ALA A 77 11.16 -0.13 3.48
N GLU A 78 12.36 0.30 3.90
CA GLU A 78 13.23 1.16 3.11
C GLU A 78 13.69 0.47 1.82
N TYR A 79 14.07 -0.81 1.90
CA TYR A 79 14.43 -1.61 0.74
C TYR A 79 13.27 -1.72 -0.24
N ALA A 80 12.07 -2.02 0.24
CA ALA A 80 10.87 -2.14 -0.59
C ALA A 80 10.56 -0.82 -1.32
N LEU A 81 10.66 0.32 -0.64
CA LEU A 81 10.47 1.64 -1.23
C LEU A 81 11.50 1.94 -2.32
N GLY A 82 12.78 1.69 -2.05
CA GLY A 82 13.85 1.89 -3.03
C GLY A 82 13.70 0.99 -4.25
N LEU A 83 13.31 -0.28 -4.05
CA LEU A 83 13.08 -1.22 -5.13
C LEU A 83 11.86 -0.83 -5.98
N ALA A 84 10.74 -0.48 -5.35
CA ALA A 84 9.53 -0.03 -6.03
C ALA A 84 9.80 1.20 -6.92
N GLN A 85 10.56 2.18 -6.41
CA GLN A 85 10.93 3.37 -7.16
C GLN A 85 11.78 3.06 -8.39
N ARG A 86 12.77 2.17 -8.27
CA ARG A 86 13.63 1.77 -9.38
C ARG A 86 12.87 0.99 -10.47
N LEU A 87 11.90 0.17 -10.06
CA LEU A 87 11.12 -0.66 -10.97
C LEU A 87 9.86 0.03 -11.51
N GLY A 88 9.45 1.15 -10.91
CA GLY A 88 8.19 1.83 -11.21
C GLY A 88 6.96 1.01 -10.80
N TYR A 89 7.09 0.20 -9.73
CA TYR A 89 6.05 -0.68 -9.22
C TYR A 89 5.29 -0.02 -8.06
N GLY A 90 4.05 -0.45 -7.84
CA GLY A 90 3.29 -0.12 -6.63
C GLY A 90 3.68 -1.02 -5.45
N LEU A 91 3.32 -0.59 -4.24
CA LEU A 91 3.56 -1.31 -3.00
C LEU A 91 2.26 -1.67 -2.29
N VAL A 92 2.23 -2.86 -1.70
CA VAL A 92 1.21 -3.22 -0.72
C VAL A 92 1.90 -3.75 0.52
N PHE A 93 1.76 -3.05 1.63
CA PHE A 93 2.19 -3.50 2.95
C PHE A 93 1.11 -4.43 3.54
N LEU A 94 1.50 -5.62 3.98
CA LEU A 94 0.60 -6.62 4.54
C LEU A 94 1.04 -7.01 5.95
N ASN A 95 0.12 -6.92 6.90
CA ASN A 95 0.26 -7.56 8.21
C ASN A 95 -0.78 -8.68 8.32
N VAL A 96 -0.34 -9.86 8.76
CA VAL A 96 -1.24 -10.99 9.04
C VAL A 96 -1.31 -11.20 10.55
N GLY A 97 -2.46 -10.91 11.14
CA GLY A 97 -2.75 -11.21 12.54
C GLY A 97 -3.20 -12.64 12.74
N THR A 98 -3.01 -13.17 13.94
CA THR A 98 -3.53 -14.47 14.34
C THR A 98 -5.02 -14.37 14.70
N GLY A 99 -5.81 -15.41 14.40
CA GLY A 99 -7.22 -15.52 14.79
C GLY A 99 -8.21 -15.76 13.65
N SER A 100 -9.21 -16.62 13.88
CA SER A 100 -10.22 -17.06 12.89
C SER A 100 -11.02 -15.90 12.29
N ARG A 101 -11.28 -15.95 10.96
CA ARG A 101 -11.96 -14.91 10.15
C ARG A 101 -13.33 -14.46 10.70
N ALA A 102 -14.05 -15.26 11.49
CA ALA A 102 -15.25 -14.85 12.22
C ALA A 102 -15.56 -15.79 13.41
N GLY A 103 -16.23 -15.29 14.46
CA GLY A 103 -16.83 -16.10 15.53
C GLY A 103 -16.10 -16.16 16.88
N GLY A 104 -15.21 -15.21 17.18
CA GLY A 104 -14.46 -15.16 18.44
C GLY A 104 -15.21 -14.51 19.61
N SER A 105 -14.68 -14.71 20.82
CA SER A 105 -15.10 -14.03 22.05
C SER A 105 -14.92 -12.50 21.97
N GLN A 106 -15.50 -11.75 22.92
CA GLN A 106 -15.24 -10.31 23.04
C GLN A 106 -13.73 -9.98 23.17
N MET A 107 -12.97 -10.87 23.81
CA MET A 107 -11.51 -10.72 23.90
C MET A 107 -10.84 -10.84 22.54
N ASP A 108 -11.28 -11.77 21.68
CA ASP A 108 -10.73 -11.93 20.33
C ASP A 108 -11.01 -10.72 19.46
N ALA A 109 -12.21 -10.12 19.59
CA ALA A 109 -12.56 -8.88 18.91
C ALA A 109 -11.66 -7.72 19.34
N TYR A 110 -11.43 -7.55 20.65
CA TYR A 110 -10.53 -6.54 21.19
C TYR A 110 -9.08 -6.73 20.69
N LEU A 111 -8.57 -7.97 20.71
CA LEU A 111 -7.22 -8.27 20.23
C LEU A 111 -7.08 -7.94 18.74
N ARG A 112 -8.08 -8.28 17.92
CA ARG A 112 -8.10 -7.92 16.49
C ARG A 112 -8.08 -6.43 16.26
N GLU A 113 -8.95 -5.68 16.93
CA GLU A 113 -8.98 -4.22 16.82
C GLU A 113 -7.65 -3.60 17.23
N SER A 114 -7.07 -4.09 18.33
CA SER A 114 -5.76 -3.65 18.80
C SER A 114 -4.65 -3.92 17.78
N PHE A 115 -4.72 -5.07 17.08
CA PHE A 115 -3.78 -5.44 16.03
C PHE A 115 -3.93 -4.53 14.81
N VAL A 116 -5.16 -4.29 14.34
CA VAL A 116 -5.43 -3.39 13.20
C VAL A 116 -4.92 -1.99 13.50
N ARG A 117 -5.23 -1.45 14.69
CA ARG A 117 -4.79 -0.11 15.09
C ARG A 117 -3.26 0.00 15.08
N ARG A 118 -2.57 -0.95 15.73
CA ARG A 118 -1.10 -0.97 15.77
C ARG A 118 -0.49 -1.13 14.39
N ALA A 119 -1.03 -2.03 13.57
CA ALA A 119 -0.55 -2.22 12.21
C ALA A 119 -0.68 -0.95 11.35
N GLY A 120 -1.80 -0.23 11.50
CA GLY A 120 -1.99 1.05 10.82
C GLY A 120 -0.99 2.12 11.29
N GLU A 121 -0.73 2.21 12.60
CA GLU A 121 0.26 3.14 13.18
C GLU A 121 1.67 2.85 12.66
N GLU A 122 2.07 1.58 12.60
CA GLU A 122 3.39 1.14 12.15
C GLU A 122 3.58 1.27 10.63
N ALA A 123 2.50 1.11 9.85
CA ALA A 123 2.55 1.27 8.40
C ALA A 123 2.58 2.76 7.96
N ARG A 124 2.00 3.66 8.76
CA ARG A 124 1.77 5.06 8.38
C ARG A 124 3.04 5.81 7.95
N PRO A 125 4.19 5.74 8.65
CA PRO A 125 5.40 6.42 8.22
C PRO A 125 5.86 5.98 6.82
N TRP A 126 5.71 4.70 6.50
CA TRP A 126 6.12 4.14 5.21
C TRP A 126 5.19 4.55 4.07
N LEU A 127 3.87 4.63 4.34
CA LEU A 127 2.91 5.15 3.37
C LEU A 127 3.13 6.63 3.06
N LEU A 128 3.42 7.44 4.07
CA LEU A 128 3.76 8.86 3.89
C LEU A 128 5.06 9.02 3.08
N LEU A 129 6.08 8.21 3.37
CA LEU A 129 7.34 8.21 2.65
C LEU A 129 7.19 7.71 1.20
N ALA A 130 6.30 6.75 0.95
CA ALA A 130 5.94 6.32 -0.40
C ALA A 130 5.30 7.46 -1.19
N ALA A 131 4.34 8.17 -0.58
CA ALA A 131 3.66 9.29 -1.20
C ALA A 131 4.62 10.44 -1.52
N ASP A 132 5.54 10.78 -0.61
CA ASP A 132 6.60 11.78 -0.83
C ASP A 132 7.51 11.41 -2.02
N ARG A 133 7.73 10.12 -2.24
CA ARG A 133 8.48 9.57 -3.38
C ARG A 133 7.65 9.39 -4.66
N GLY A 134 6.37 9.76 -4.65
CA GLY A 134 5.46 9.59 -5.77
C GLY A 134 5.14 8.12 -6.10
N LEU A 135 5.22 7.24 -5.11
CA LEU A 135 4.90 5.81 -5.24
C LEU A 135 3.44 5.53 -4.87
N GLU A 136 2.80 4.66 -5.64
CA GLU A 136 1.51 4.05 -5.27
C GLU A 136 1.78 3.06 -4.13
N ALA A 137 1.20 3.29 -2.95
CA ALA A 137 1.34 2.39 -1.80
C ALA A 137 0.04 2.27 -1.02
N GLY A 138 -0.27 1.04 -0.59
CA GLY A 138 -1.40 0.74 0.30
C GLY A 138 -1.00 -0.15 1.46
N HIS A 139 -1.86 -0.23 2.46
CA HIS A 139 -1.70 -1.12 3.61
C HIS A 139 -2.94 -1.99 3.78
N VAL A 140 -2.73 -3.27 4.05
CA VAL A 140 -3.77 -4.28 4.23
C VAL A 140 -3.47 -5.08 5.49
N VAL A 141 -4.50 -5.25 6.32
CA VAL A 141 -4.45 -6.16 7.46
C VAL A 141 -5.34 -7.36 7.16
N ARG A 142 -4.80 -8.56 7.32
CA ARG A 142 -5.55 -9.83 7.21
C ARG A 142 -5.39 -10.64 8.49
N PHE A 143 -6.25 -11.63 8.66
CA PHE A 143 -6.22 -12.51 9.82
C PHE A 143 -6.41 -13.96 9.39
N GLY A 144 -5.51 -14.84 9.85
CA GLY A 144 -5.53 -16.24 9.48
C GLY A 144 -4.14 -16.86 9.42
N ASP A 145 -4.02 -17.91 8.61
CA ASP A 145 -2.73 -18.51 8.26
C ASP A 145 -1.98 -17.59 7.28
N THR A 146 -0.70 -17.30 7.56
CA THR A 146 0.08 -16.35 6.77
C THR A 146 0.15 -16.73 5.29
N LEU A 147 0.40 -18.00 4.98
CA LEU A 147 0.49 -18.43 3.59
C LEU A 147 -0.86 -18.29 2.88
N ALA A 148 -1.94 -18.78 3.49
CA ALA A 148 -3.28 -18.69 2.92
C ALA A 148 -3.71 -17.23 2.68
N GLU A 149 -3.40 -16.31 3.60
CA GLU A 149 -3.73 -14.90 3.45
C GLU A 149 -2.86 -14.19 2.41
N VAL A 150 -1.59 -14.56 2.27
CA VAL A 150 -0.71 -14.08 1.20
C VAL A 150 -1.20 -14.56 -0.16
N GLU A 151 -1.53 -15.84 -0.30
CA GLU A 151 -2.12 -16.39 -1.53
C GLU A 151 -3.44 -15.71 -1.88
N GLY A 152 -4.31 -15.55 -0.89
CA GLY A 152 -5.59 -14.85 -1.05
C GLY A 152 -5.39 -13.41 -1.53
N LEU A 153 -4.48 -12.67 -0.90
CA LEU A 153 -4.20 -11.30 -1.30
C LEU A 153 -3.55 -11.21 -2.69
N CYS A 154 -2.61 -12.10 -3.03
CA CYS A 154 -2.04 -12.16 -4.37
C CYS A 154 -3.07 -12.52 -5.45
N ARG A 155 -4.15 -13.23 -5.10
CA ARG A 155 -5.27 -13.50 -6.00
C ARG A 155 -6.17 -12.26 -6.16
N ASP A 156 -6.43 -11.55 -5.06
CA ASP A 156 -7.26 -10.34 -5.04
C ASP A 156 -6.55 -9.15 -5.72
N LEU A 157 -5.22 -9.09 -5.62
CA LEU A 157 -4.37 -8.12 -6.27
C LEU A 157 -3.88 -8.64 -7.61
N HIS A 158 -4.34 -8.04 -8.70
CA HIS A 158 -3.78 -8.35 -10.00
C HIS A 158 -2.30 -7.88 -10.07
N ARG A 159 -1.40 -8.78 -10.52
CA ARG A 159 0.01 -8.52 -10.86
C ARG A 159 0.95 -8.21 -9.68
N VAL A 160 0.90 -9.03 -8.63
CA VAL A 160 2.02 -9.13 -7.67
C VAL A 160 3.17 -9.86 -8.35
N GLU A 161 4.32 -9.20 -8.49
CA GLU A 161 5.48 -9.78 -9.18
C GLU A 161 6.47 -10.40 -8.19
N LEU A 162 6.54 -9.85 -6.98
CA LEU A 162 7.46 -10.29 -5.94
C LEU A 162 6.92 -9.97 -4.54
N ILE A 163 7.37 -10.77 -3.60
CA ILE A 163 7.06 -10.70 -2.18
C ILE A 163 8.37 -10.43 -1.44
N LEU A 164 8.36 -9.43 -0.58
CA LEU A 164 9.46 -9.09 0.32
C LEU A 164 9.03 -9.39 1.75
N SER A 165 9.91 -9.98 2.54
CA SER A 165 9.66 -10.22 3.97
C SER A 165 10.95 -10.13 4.77
N ASP A 166 10.84 -10.01 6.09
CA ASP A 166 11.95 -10.36 6.98
C ASP A 166 12.21 -11.89 6.92
N PRO A 167 13.42 -12.39 7.25
CA PRO A 167 13.75 -13.81 7.15
C PRO A 167 12.81 -14.72 7.96
N GLY A 168 12.40 -14.29 9.16
CA GLY A 168 11.52 -15.07 10.03
C GLY A 168 10.11 -15.29 9.46
N GLU A 169 9.55 -14.31 8.76
CA GLU A 169 8.26 -14.46 8.07
C GLU A 169 8.44 -15.15 6.71
N GLY A 170 9.57 -14.94 6.03
CA GLY A 170 9.90 -15.59 4.77
C GLY A 170 9.95 -17.11 4.89
N ALA A 171 10.53 -17.62 5.98
CA ALA A 171 10.57 -19.06 6.27
C ALA A 171 9.18 -19.73 6.30
N ARG A 172 8.11 -18.97 6.61
CA ARG A 172 6.73 -19.49 6.61
C ARG A 172 6.16 -19.65 5.20
N LEU A 173 6.78 -19.02 4.21
CA LEU A 173 6.37 -19.00 2.81
C LEU A 173 7.32 -19.78 1.88
N GLU A 174 8.50 -20.18 2.37
CA GLU A 174 9.53 -20.84 1.56
C GLU A 174 9.00 -22.08 0.82
N GLY A 175 9.31 -22.15 -0.48
CA GLY A 175 8.87 -23.22 -1.38
C GLY A 175 7.37 -23.22 -1.72
N ARG A 176 6.58 -22.32 -1.13
CA ARG A 176 5.11 -22.29 -1.25
C ARG A 176 4.56 -20.92 -1.66
N ALA A 177 5.38 -19.88 -1.66
CA ALA A 177 4.97 -18.53 -2.02
C ALA A 177 4.36 -18.47 -3.44
N PRO A 178 3.25 -17.72 -3.63
CA PRO A 178 2.57 -17.61 -4.93
C PRO A 178 3.34 -16.77 -5.96
N SER A 179 4.44 -16.15 -5.57
CA SER A 179 5.30 -15.30 -6.40
C SER A 179 6.73 -15.34 -5.86
N ALA A 180 7.68 -14.73 -6.59
CA ALA A 180 9.08 -14.71 -6.18
C ALA A 180 9.23 -14.08 -4.78
N LEU A 181 9.72 -14.87 -3.81
CA LEU A 181 9.94 -14.44 -2.43
C LEU A 181 11.40 -14.03 -2.25
N PHE A 182 11.61 -12.87 -1.64
CA PHE A 182 12.92 -12.38 -1.24
C PHE A 182 12.89 -11.98 0.23
N THR A 183 13.87 -12.47 0.99
CA THR A 183 14.05 -12.10 2.40
C THR A 183 15.06 -10.96 2.52
N VAL A 184 14.72 -9.96 3.32
CA VAL A 184 15.59 -8.82 3.64
C VAL A 184 16.00 -8.96 5.10
N ASP A 185 17.18 -9.55 5.33
CA ASP A 185 17.90 -9.45 6.61
C ASP A 185 18.51 -8.06 6.74
#